data_AF-A0A924QT98-F1
#
_entry.id   AF-A0A924QT98-F1
#
_cell.length_a   1.000
_cell.length_b   1.000
_cell.length_c   1.000
_cell.angle_alpha   90.00
_cell.angle_beta   90.00
_cell.angle_gamma   90.00
#
_symmetry.space_group_name_H-M   'P 1'
#
loop_
_entity.id
_entity.type
_entity.pdbx_description
1 polymer ?
#
loop_
_entity_poly.entity_id
_entity_poly.type
_entity_poly.pdbx_seq_one_letter_code
_entity_poly.pdbx_strand_id
1 'polypeptide(L)'
;MTFFNTAYTQKSNKLFQYSIISALQQGYFSSDDFTCKALKTHGNFGLGTFNNLDGEMVLKDGIVYQILSSGEVKKAVDTLKSPLAFATYFKADTSFVIDEMLSQQELYKKLLSIIQPNQTYAI
;
A
#
# COMPACT_ATOMS: atom_id res chain seq x y z
N MET A 1 23.65 17.73 -29.16
CA MET A 1 22.75 16.61 -28.89
C MET A 1 21.99 16.95 -27.61
N THR A 2 20.77 17.47 -27.75
CA THR A 2 19.97 17.98 -26.62
C THR A 2 19.10 16.85 -26.10
N PHE A 3 19.32 16.40 -24.87
CA PHE A 3 18.45 15.43 -24.22
C PHE A 3 17.20 16.15 -23.72
N PHE A 4 16.04 15.82 -24.30
CA PHE A 4 14.75 16.14 -23.70
C PHE A 4 14.54 15.19 -22.51
N ASN A 5 14.73 15.70 -21.29
CA ASN A 5 14.29 15.02 -20.08
C ASN A 5 12.81 15.38 -19.86
N THR A 6 11.92 14.68 -20.53
CA THR A 6 10.49 14.74 -20.22
C THR A 6 10.29 13.96 -18.92
N ALA A 7 10.40 14.66 -17.78
CA ALA A 7 9.93 14.13 -16.52
C ALA A 7 8.42 13.86 -16.68
N TYR A 8 8.05 12.60 -16.89
CA TYR A 8 6.67 12.18 -16.74
C TYR A 8 6.28 12.48 -15.29
N THR A 9 5.47 13.51 -15.07
CA THR A 9 4.89 13.78 -13.76
C THR A 9 4.02 12.59 -13.38
N GLN A 10 4.53 11.72 -12.52
CA GLN A 10 3.82 10.56 -12.03
C GLN A 10 2.56 11.04 -11.29
N LYS A 11 1.37 10.62 -11.75
CA LYS A 11 0.10 11.06 -11.14
C LYS A 11 0.00 10.51 -9.71
N SER A 12 0.05 11.40 -8.73
CA SER A 12 -0.22 11.11 -7.31
C SER A 12 -1.67 10.69 -7.08
N ASN A 13 -1.93 10.05 -5.94
CA ASN A 13 -3.28 9.71 -5.44
C ASN A 13 -4.11 8.84 -6.40
N LYS A 14 -3.45 7.91 -7.09
CA LYS A 14 -4.10 6.82 -7.82
C LYS A 14 -3.79 5.50 -7.14
N LEU A 15 -4.84 4.79 -6.74
CA LEU A 15 -4.69 3.43 -6.22
C LEU A 15 -4.26 2.51 -7.37
N PHE A 16 -3.08 1.94 -7.23
CA PHE A 16 -2.68 0.72 -7.90
C PHE A 16 -3.02 -0.48 -7.01
N GLN A 17 -3.56 -1.52 -7.63
CA GLN A 17 -3.84 -2.79 -6.97
C GLN A 17 -3.36 -3.92 -7.87
N TYR A 18 -2.58 -4.84 -7.30
CA TYR A 18 -2.25 -6.11 -7.94
C TYR A 18 -3.15 -7.21 -7.36
N SER A 19 -3.81 -7.99 -8.24
CA SER A 19 -4.79 -9.03 -7.89
C SER A 19 -6.08 -8.49 -7.24
N ILE A 20 -6.92 -9.36 -6.67
CA ILE A 20 -8.19 -9.02 -6.01
C ILE A 20 -8.36 -9.82 -4.72
N ILE A 21 -9.07 -9.25 -3.73
CA ILE A 21 -9.26 -9.89 -2.42
C ILE A 21 -9.95 -11.26 -2.51
N SER A 22 -10.88 -11.42 -3.46
CA SER A 22 -11.59 -12.68 -3.67
C SER A 22 -10.69 -13.82 -4.15
N ALA A 23 -9.54 -13.51 -4.77
CA ALA A 23 -8.55 -14.52 -5.11
C ALA A 23 -7.85 -15.04 -3.85
N LEU A 24 -7.45 -14.15 -2.93
CA LEU A 24 -6.91 -14.60 -1.63
C LEU A 24 -7.94 -15.43 -0.86
N GLN A 25 -9.21 -15.01 -0.82
CA GLN A 25 -10.27 -15.75 -0.12
C GLN A 25 -10.47 -17.18 -0.66
N GLN A 26 -10.11 -17.42 -1.93
CA GLN A 26 -10.19 -18.73 -2.58
C GLN A 26 -8.90 -19.56 -2.47
N GLY A 27 -7.87 -19.06 -1.77
CA GLY A 27 -6.62 -19.78 -1.56
C GLY A 27 -5.52 -19.51 -2.58
N TYR A 28 -5.68 -18.51 -3.46
CA TYR A 28 -4.63 -18.11 -4.41
C TYR A 28 -3.54 -17.27 -3.72
N PHE A 29 -2.74 -17.92 -2.87
CA PHE A 29 -1.76 -17.27 -2.00
C PHE A 29 -0.39 -17.04 -2.63
N SER A 30 -0.19 -17.38 -3.90
CA SER A 30 1.10 -17.21 -4.56
C SER A 30 0.89 -16.63 -5.96
N SER A 31 1.76 -15.69 -6.33
CA SER A 31 1.91 -15.21 -7.70
C SER A 31 3.38 -15.29 -8.11
N ASP A 32 3.62 -15.66 -9.37
CA ASP A 32 4.96 -15.63 -9.95
C ASP A 32 5.33 -14.30 -10.62
N ASP A 33 4.35 -13.42 -10.83
CA ASP A 33 4.47 -12.31 -11.78
C ASP A 33 4.73 -10.95 -11.12
N PHE A 34 4.52 -10.82 -9.81
CA PHE A 34 4.56 -9.52 -9.14
C PHE A 34 5.50 -9.48 -7.94
N THR A 35 6.47 -8.58 -8.02
CA THR A 35 7.57 -8.45 -7.06
C THR A 35 7.50 -7.16 -6.26
N CYS A 36 8.19 -7.10 -5.13
CA CYS A 36 8.38 -5.87 -4.36
C CYS A 36 9.05 -4.78 -5.20
N LYS A 37 9.97 -5.14 -6.10
CA LYS A 37 10.56 -4.20 -7.06
C LYS A 37 9.50 -3.55 -7.95
N ALA A 38 8.58 -4.33 -8.51
CA ALA A 38 7.50 -3.83 -9.35
C ALA A 38 6.55 -2.94 -8.53
N LEU A 39 6.18 -3.35 -7.31
CA LEU A 39 5.33 -2.58 -6.41
C LEU A 39 5.85 -1.16 -6.17
N LYS A 40 7.16 -0.99 -5.95
CA LYS A 40 7.80 0.32 -5.74
C LYS A 40 7.69 1.28 -6.93
N THR A 41 7.39 0.76 -8.14
CA THR A 41 7.12 1.60 -9.33
C THR A 41 5.67 2.11 -9.39
N HIS A 42 4.81 1.63 -8.48
CA HIS A 42 3.40 1.99 -8.41
C HIS A 42 3.04 2.86 -7.20
N GLY A 43 3.96 3.04 -6.25
CA GLY A 43 3.72 3.94 -5.13
C GLY A 43 4.87 4.02 -4.13
N ASN A 44 4.72 4.95 -3.18
CA ASN A 44 5.59 5.11 -2.02
C ASN A 44 4.87 4.77 -0.70
N PHE A 45 3.56 4.52 -0.76
CA PHE A 45 2.70 4.17 0.37
C PHE A 45 1.78 3.02 -0.02
N GLY A 46 1.55 2.06 0.88
CA GLY A 46 0.71 0.92 0.56
C GLY A 46 0.78 -0.22 1.58
N LEU A 47 0.04 -1.28 1.29
CA LEU A 47 -0.06 -2.48 2.11
C LEU A 47 -0.34 -3.72 1.24
N GLY A 48 -0.17 -4.91 1.81
CA GLY A 48 -0.42 -6.17 1.12
C GLY A 48 0.06 -7.36 1.93
N THR A 49 0.38 -8.46 1.26
CA THR A 49 0.99 -9.65 1.87
C THR A 49 2.02 -10.26 0.90
N PHE A 50 2.72 -11.30 1.35
CA PHE A 50 3.70 -12.02 0.55
C PHE A 50 3.16 -13.38 0.11
N ASN A 51 3.85 -14.02 -0.84
CA ASN A 51 3.48 -15.38 -1.24
C ASN A 51 3.39 -16.32 -0.02
N ASN A 52 2.43 -17.24 -0.06
CA ASN A 52 2.08 -18.15 1.02
C ASN A 52 1.53 -17.47 2.29
N LEU A 53 1.08 -16.21 2.18
CA LEU A 53 0.68 -15.38 3.32
C LEU A 53 1.80 -15.26 4.37
N ASP A 54 3.05 -15.20 3.92
CA ASP A 54 4.21 -15.04 4.80
C ASP A 54 4.28 -13.61 5.35
N GLY A 55 3.40 -13.31 6.31
CA GLY A 55 3.36 -12.01 6.99
C GLY A 55 2.72 -10.87 6.20
N GLU A 56 2.72 -9.71 6.85
CA GLU A 56 2.08 -8.49 6.37
C GLU A 56 3.08 -7.59 5.66
N MET A 57 2.64 -6.94 4.59
CA MET A 57 3.42 -5.96 3.86
C MET A 57 3.01 -4.54 4.24
N VAL A 58 4.00 -3.71 4.55
CA VAL A 58 3.84 -2.26 4.65
C VAL A 58 4.81 -1.59 3.68
N LEU A 59 4.28 -0.79 2.76
CA LEU A 59 5.07 0.10 1.92
C LEU A 59 5.01 1.51 2.52
N LYS A 60 6.16 2.02 2.96
CA LYS A 60 6.26 3.36 3.55
C LYS A 60 7.53 4.06 3.04
N ASP A 61 7.37 5.28 2.57
CA ASP A 61 8.44 6.12 2.01
C ASP A 61 9.25 5.38 0.91
N GLY A 62 8.56 4.57 0.09
CA GLY A 62 9.19 3.78 -0.98
C GLY A 62 9.92 2.51 -0.50
N ILE A 63 9.91 2.22 0.80
CA ILE A 63 10.52 1.03 1.40
C ILE A 63 9.43 0.02 1.71
N VAL A 64 9.62 -1.23 1.27
CA VAL A 64 8.72 -2.34 1.60
C VAL A 64 9.26 -3.06 2.83
N TYR A 65 8.40 -3.21 3.84
CA TYR A 65 8.66 -3.95 5.06
C TYR A 65 7.77 -5.20 5.11
N GLN A 66 8.33 -6.28 5.64
CA GLN A 66 7.61 -7.52 5.95
C GLN A 66 7.54 -7.66 7.46
N ILE A 67 6.32 -7.79 7.99
CA ILE A 67 6.05 -8.06 9.40
C ILE A 67 5.67 -9.53 9.50
N LEU A 68 6.55 -10.33 10.10
CA LEU A 68 6.34 -11.77 10.24
C LEU A 68 5.37 -12.08 11.38
N SER A 69 4.82 -13.30 11.39
CA SER A 69 3.96 -13.79 12.48
C SER A 69 4.67 -13.82 13.85
N SER A 70 6.01 -13.84 13.86
CA SER A 70 6.82 -13.69 15.07
C SER A 70 6.80 -12.26 15.65
N GLY A 71 6.30 -11.28 14.90
CA GLY A 71 6.41 -9.85 15.21
C GLY A 71 7.70 -9.20 14.72
N GLU A 72 8.63 -9.96 14.10
CA GLU A 72 9.84 -9.40 13.50
C GLU A 72 9.48 -8.54 12.28
N VAL A 73 10.09 -7.35 12.22
CA VAL A 73 9.97 -6.43 11.08
C VAL A 73 11.29 -6.40 10.32
N LYS A 74 11.25 -6.76 9.04
CA LYS A 74 12.42 -6.73 8.16
C LYS A 74 12.13 -5.94 6.89
N LYS A 75 13.18 -5.38 6.29
CA LYS A 75 13.07 -4.82 4.93
C LYS A 75 12.92 -5.98 3.94
N ALA A 76 11.89 -5.92 3.11
CA ALA A 76 11.67 -6.93 2.07
C ALA A 76 12.71 -6.75 0.96
N VAL A 77 13.30 -7.86 0.51
CA VAL A 77 14.15 -7.85 -0.68
C VAL A 77 13.29 -7.71 -1.93
N ASP A 78 13.84 -7.05 -2.94
CA ASP A 78 13.13 -6.70 -4.18
C ASP A 78 12.55 -7.89 -4.95
N THR A 79 13.11 -9.08 -4.76
CA THR A 79 12.70 -10.33 -5.40
C THR A 79 11.53 -11.02 -4.71
N LEU A 80 11.16 -10.63 -3.48
CA LEU A 80 9.98 -11.18 -2.83
C LEU A 80 8.73 -10.84 -3.64
N LYS A 81 7.84 -11.83 -3.74
CA LYS A 81 6.62 -11.76 -4.54
C LYS A 81 5.39 -11.58 -3.65
N SER A 82 4.36 -11.01 -4.25
CA SER A 82 3.13 -10.66 -3.57
C SER A 82 1.91 -11.16 -4.36
N PRO A 83 1.01 -11.93 -3.74
CA PRO A 83 -0.26 -12.32 -4.36
C PRO A 83 -1.33 -11.24 -4.29
N LEU A 84 -1.16 -10.22 -3.42
CA LEU A 84 -2.05 -9.07 -3.29
C LEU A 84 -1.29 -7.87 -2.71
N ALA A 85 -1.30 -6.75 -3.42
CA ALA A 85 -0.71 -5.51 -2.95
C ALA A 85 -1.49 -4.30 -3.44
N PHE A 86 -1.50 -3.26 -2.61
CA PHE A 86 -2.09 -1.96 -2.87
C PHE A 86 -0.99 -0.91 -2.72
N ALA A 87 -0.88 0.00 -3.67
CA ALA A 87 0.09 1.09 -3.61
C ALA A 87 -0.48 2.38 -4.21
N THR A 88 0.04 3.51 -3.74
CA THR A 88 -0.19 4.81 -4.34
C THR A 88 1.04 5.68 -4.14
N TYR A 89 1.24 6.63 -5.04
CA TYR A 89 2.11 7.78 -4.76
C TYR A 89 1.31 8.74 -3.88
N PHE A 90 1.40 8.53 -2.58
CA PHE A 90 0.63 9.27 -1.59
C PHE A 90 1.09 10.72 -1.53
N LYS A 91 0.11 11.61 -1.67
CA LYS A 91 0.23 13.04 -1.43
C LYS A 91 -1.00 13.45 -0.64
N ALA A 92 -0.83 13.81 0.62
CA ALA A 92 -1.94 14.23 1.45
C ALA A 92 -2.62 15.47 0.86
N ASP A 93 -3.93 15.37 0.62
CA ASP A 93 -4.76 16.52 0.19
C ASP A 93 -5.40 17.23 1.40
N THR A 94 -5.53 16.51 2.52
CA THR A 94 -6.06 17.00 3.80
C THR A 94 -5.16 16.51 4.94
N SER A 95 -5.01 17.31 5.99
CA SER A 95 -4.33 16.93 7.22
C SER A 95 -5.05 17.54 8.42
N PHE A 96 -5.18 16.78 9.49
CA PHE A 96 -5.77 17.22 10.75
C PHE A 96 -5.10 16.48 11.90
N VAL A 97 -5.23 17.02 13.10
CA VAL A 97 -4.65 16.45 14.32
C VAL A 97 -5.75 15.77 15.13
N ILE A 98 -5.43 14.62 15.71
CA ILE A 98 -6.23 13.95 16.74
C ILE A 98 -5.39 13.99 18.01
N ASP A 99 -5.81 14.81 18.98
CA ASP A 99 -5.13 15.06 20.24
C ASP A 99 -5.80 14.36 21.45
N GLU A 100 -6.81 13.53 21.17
CA GLU A 100 -7.53 12.72 22.15
C GLU A 100 -7.31 11.22 21.92
N MET A 101 -7.43 10.43 22.98
CA MET A 101 -7.38 8.97 22.89
C MET A 101 -8.71 8.45 22.33
N LEU A 102 -8.66 7.81 21.17
CA LEU A 102 -9.84 7.25 20.51
C LEU A 102 -9.75 5.73 20.44
N SER A 103 -10.89 5.07 20.63
CA SER A 103 -11.09 3.72 20.11
C SER A 103 -11.10 3.72 18.57
N GLN A 104 -10.89 2.55 17.97
CA GLN A 104 -10.99 2.39 16.52
C GLN A 104 -12.37 2.85 15.99
N GLN A 105 -13.44 2.58 16.73
CA GLN A 105 -14.79 2.96 16.33
C GLN A 105 -14.97 4.48 16.31
N GLU A 106 -14.43 5.19 17.30
CA GLU A 106 -14.49 6.66 17.35
C GLU A 106 -13.64 7.29 16.27
N LEU A 107 -12.44 6.74 16.01
CA LEU A 107 -11.59 7.14 14.88
C LEU A 107 -12.36 7.00 13.56
N TYR A 108 -13.01 5.86 13.32
CA TYR A 108 -13.78 5.64 12.09
C TYR A 108 -14.94 6.60 11.95
N LYS A 109 -15.68 6.90 13.03
CA LYS A 109 -16.76 7.91 13.01
C LYS A 109 -16.22 9.29 12.62
N LYS A 110 -15.06 9.70 13.15
CA LYS A 110 -14.43 10.97 12.78
C LYS A 110 -13.99 10.97 11.32
N LEU A 111 -13.31 9.93 10.85
CA LEU A 111 -12.90 9.83 9.45
C LEU A 111 -14.10 9.91 8.50
N LEU A 112 -15.17 9.17 8.78
CA LEU A 112 -16.41 9.19 8.00
C LEU A 112 -17.12 10.55 7.98
N SER A 113 -16.86 11.43 8.95
CA SER A 113 -17.39 12.80 8.95
C SER A 113 -16.62 13.75 8.01
N ILE A 114 -15.41 13.36 7.59
CA ILE A 114 -14.49 14.17 6.78
C ILE A 114 -14.41 13.65 5.33
N ILE A 115 -14.58 12.34 5.12
CA ILE A 115 -14.47 11.71 3.81
C ILE A 115 -15.85 11.57 3.14
N GLN A 116 -15.89 11.76 1.82
CA GLN A 116 -17.09 11.52 1.01
C GLN A 116 -17.28 10.03 0.69
N PRO A 117 -18.52 9.52 0.67
CA PRO A 117 -18.80 8.15 0.26
C PRO A 117 -18.45 7.92 -1.22
N ASN A 118 -18.35 6.64 -1.61
CA ASN A 118 -18.11 6.18 -2.99
C ASN A 118 -16.76 6.61 -3.61
N GLN A 119 -15.77 6.90 -2.77
CA GLN A 119 -14.39 7.15 -3.18
C GLN A 119 -13.43 6.29 -2.36
N THR A 120 -12.22 6.08 -2.88
CA THR A 120 -11.14 5.39 -2.18
C THR A 120 -10.16 6.41 -1.61
N TYR A 121 -9.73 6.18 -0.37
CA TYR A 121 -8.81 7.05 0.35
C TYR A 121 -7.55 6.28 0.76
N ALA A 122 -6.42 6.98 0.79
CA ALA A 122 -5.22 6.56 1.49
C ALA A 122 -5.07 7.44 2.74
N ILE A 123 -4.80 6.84 3.89
CA ILE A 123 -4.73 7.49 5.21
C ILE A 123 -3.55 6.89 5.96
#